data_AF-A0A0M0BNK0-F1
#
_entry.id   AF-A0A0M0BNK0-F1
#
_cell.length_a   1.000
_cell.length_b   1.000
_cell.length_c   1.000
_cell.angle_alpha   90.00
_cell.angle_beta   90.00
_cell.angle_gamma   90.00
#
_symmetry.space_group_name_H-M   'P 1'
#
loop_
_entity.id
_entity.type
_entity.pdbx_description
1 polymer ?
#
loop_
_entity_poly.entity_id
_entity_poly.type
_entity_poly.pdbx_seq_one_letter_code
_entity_poly.pdbx_strand_id
1 'polypeptide(L)'
;MHIPIGGILSVRIYRDGELIGYDGLEPASNTAFPLVRLKNTAVGPDWFTFGRLKYSFSKKGFERANDILMSSAQILDHPSIVFVDEFGRLEKARSGIYPGAARITESLRDRGVVIFACRTDMVDVVEGLVEGRANQIFRQEPMDVESLWHRVRGCL
;
A
#
# COMPACT_ATOMS: atom_id res chain seq x y z
N MET A 1 20.03 16.17 2.33
CA MET A 1 18.88 15.89 3.21
C MET A 1 18.42 14.48 2.89
N HIS A 2 18.30 13.60 3.88
CA HIS A 2 17.79 12.24 3.68
C HIS A 2 16.29 12.27 3.97
N ILE A 3 15.45 11.87 3.00
CA ILE A 3 14.00 11.76 3.15
C ILE A 3 13.70 10.29 3.46
N PRO A 4 13.23 9.94 4.67
CA PRO A 4 12.83 8.58 4.99
C PRO A 4 11.71 8.11 4.07
N ILE A 5 11.83 6.87 3.60
CA ILE A 5 10.82 6.21 2.78
C ILE A 5 10.30 5.00 3.56
N GLY A 6 8.98 4.91 3.71
CA GLY A 6 8.32 3.81 4.40
C GLY A 6 7.17 3.20 3.61
N GLY A 7 6.48 2.27 4.24
CA GLY A 7 5.30 1.61 3.72
C GLY A 7 5.59 0.39 2.86
N ILE A 8 4.67 0.09 1.94
CA ILE A 8 4.71 -1.13 1.13
C ILE A 8 4.40 -0.84 -0.33
N LEU A 9 5.04 -1.61 -1.21
CA LEU A 9 4.75 -1.68 -2.64
C LEU A 9 4.34 -3.11 -3.02
N SER A 10 3.38 -3.26 -3.93
CA SER A 10 2.93 -4.55 -4.44
C SER A 10 3.64 -4.87 -5.76
N VAL A 11 4.66 -5.73 -5.71
CA VAL A 11 5.48 -6.09 -6.88
C VAL A 11 4.97 -7.36 -7.55
N ARG A 12 4.87 -7.34 -8.88
CA ARG A 12 4.40 -8.49 -9.68
C ARG A 12 5.39 -9.64 -9.63
N ILE A 13 4.89 -10.85 -9.42
CA ILE A 13 5.68 -12.09 -9.42
C ILE A 13 5.28 -12.97 -10.59
N TYR A 14 6.27 -13.36 -11.38
CA TYR A 14 6.09 -14.18 -12.57
C TYR A 14 6.71 -15.57 -12.40
N ARG A 15 6.11 -16.58 -13.03
CA ARG A 15 6.68 -17.92 -13.20
C ARG A 15 6.41 -18.36 -14.64
N ASP A 16 7.45 -18.79 -15.35
CA ASP A 16 7.37 -19.23 -16.75
C ASP A 16 6.69 -18.20 -17.68
N GLY A 17 6.92 -16.91 -17.41
CA GLY A 17 6.33 -15.79 -18.15
C GLY A 17 4.89 -15.42 -17.72
N GLU A 18 4.24 -16.20 -16.85
CA GLU A 18 2.90 -15.93 -16.37
C GLU A 18 2.90 -15.21 -15.01
N LEU A 19 2.02 -14.21 -14.85
CA LEU A 19 1.83 -13.53 -13.57
C LEU A 19 1.14 -14.47 -12.58
N ILE A 20 1.87 -14.87 -11.53
CA ILE A 20 1.36 -15.79 -10.50
C ILE A 20 0.91 -15.10 -9.22
N GLY A 21 1.18 -13.80 -9.06
CA GLY A 21 0.75 -13.05 -7.88
C GLY A 21 1.59 -11.81 -7.62
N TYR A 22 1.59 -11.38 -6.36
CA TYR A 22 2.25 -10.16 -5.90
C TYR A 22 2.95 -10.38 -4.58
N ASP A 23 4.14 -9.81 -4.44
CA ASP A 23 4.84 -9.69 -3.16
C ASP A 23 4.69 -8.28 -2.62
N GLY A 24 4.65 -8.17 -1.29
CA GLY A 24 4.85 -6.91 -0.61
C GLY A 24 6.34 -6.65 -0.54
N LEU A 25 6.76 -5.44 -0.94
CA LEU A 25 8.12 -4.94 -0.83
C LEU A 25 8.14 -3.79 0.17
N GLU A 26 8.98 -3.89 1.19
CA GLU A 26 9.29 -2.78 2.08
C GLU A 26 10.43 -1.94 1.47
N PRO A 27 10.19 -0.69 1.04
CA PRO A 27 11.22 0.12 0.36
C PRO A 27 12.44 0.39 1.25
N ALA A 28 12.25 0.54 2.55
CA ALA A 28 13.31 0.85 3.51
C ALA A 28 14.36 -0.26 3.62
N SER A 29 13.92 -1.52 3.61
CA SER A 29 14.79 -2.69 3.79
C SER A 29 15.05 -3.45 2.49
N ASN A 30 14.33 -3.11 1.41
CA ASN A 30 14.25 -3.87 0.16
C ASN A 30 13.86 -5.34 0.36
N THR A 31 13.13 -5.65 1.45
CA THR A 31 12.69 -7.02 1.73
C THR A 31 11.34 -7.30 1.11
N ALA A 32 11.26 -8.36 0.31
CA ALA A 32 10.03 -8.85 -0.28
C ALA A 32 9.42 -10.02 0.52
N PHE A 33 8.09 -10.14 0.51
CA PHE A 33 7.37 -11.25 1.14
C PHE A 33 6.05 -11.56 0.41
N PRO A 34 5.58 -12.82 0.42
CA PRO A 34 4.35 -13.20 -0.27
C PRO A 34 3.10 -12.52 0.29
N LEU A 35 2.40 -11.76 -0.56
CA LEU A 35 1.10 -11.16 -0.24
C LEU A 35 -0.05 -11.89 -0.93
N VAL A 36 0.06 -12.08 -2.24
CA VAL A 36 -1.02 -12.57 -3.09
C VAL A 36 -0.49 -13.61 -4.05
N ARG A 37 -1.22 -14.70 -4.25
CA ARG A 37 -0.88 -15.77 -5.22
C ARG A 37 -2.12 -16.24 -5.94
N LEU A 38 -2.00 -16.78 -7.14
CA LEU A 38 -3.12 -17.47 -7.80
C LEU A 38 -3.60 -18.63 -6.92
N LYS A 39 -4.91 -18.88 -6.90
CA LYS A 39 -5.52 -19.91 -6.04
C LYS A 39 -4.88 -21.29 -6.16
N ASN A 40 -4.48 -21.69 -7.37
CA ASN A 40 -3.82 -22.96 -7.67
C ASN A 40 -2.33 -23.00 -7.30
N THR A 41 -1.73 -21.86 -6.95
CA THR A 41 -0.30 -21.76 -6.58
C THR A 41 -0.08 -21.53 -5.08
N ALA A 42 -1.12 -21.10 -4.36
CA ALA A 42 -1.08 -20.87 -2.92
C ALA A 42 -1.22 -22.20 -2.17
N VAL A 43 -0.20 -22.58 -1.39
CA VAL A 43 -0.18 -23.83 -0.62
C VAL A 43 -0.03 -23.52 0.86
N GLY A 44 -0.85 -24.18 1.68
CA GLY A 44 -0.78 -24.12 3.14
C GLY A 44 -1.95 -23.38 3.80
N PRO A 45 -2.08 -23.50 5.13
CA PRO A 45 -3.23 -22.99 5.89
C PRO A 45 -3.22 -21.47 6.08
N ASP A 46 -2.09 -20.82 5.81
CA ASP A 46 -1.90 -19.37 5.95
C ASP A 46 -2.49 -18.57 4.78
N TRP A 47 -3.09 -19.25 3.80
CA TRP A 47 -3.72 -18.63 2.65
C TRP A 47 -5.24 -18.66 2.76
N PHE A 48 -5.89 -17.57 2.38
CA PHE A 48 -7.36 -17.48 2.35
C PHE A 48 -7.85 -16.92 1.02
N THR A 49 -9.14 -17.10 0.73
CA THR A 49 -9.77 -16.55 -0.47
C THR A 49 -10.78 -15.48 -0.09
N PHE A 50 -11.03 -14.53 -0.99
CA PHE A 50 -11.99 -13.45 -0.77
C PHE A 50 -12.93 -13.34 -1.96
N GLY A 51 -14.21 -13.66 -1.74
CA GLY A 51 -15.25 -13.67 -2.77
C GLY A 51 -14.86 -14.50 -4.01
N ARG A 52 -15.12 -13.93 -5.19
CA ARG A 52 -14.84 -14.56 -6.50
C ARG A 52 -13.48 -14.17 -7.09
N LEU A 53 -12.57 -13.59 -6.30
CA LEU A 53 -11.25 -13.21 -6.82
C LEU A 53 -10.45 -14.45 -7.25
N LYS A 54 -9.64 -14.33 -8.30
CA LYS A 54 -8.78 -15.41 -8.81
C LYS A 54 -7.58 -15.74 -7.92
N TYR A 55 -7.34 -14.89 -6.93
CA TYR A 55 -6.22 -14.97 -6.02
C TYR A 55 -6.59 -15.54 -4.65
N SER A 56 -5.58 -16.07 -3.99
CA SER A 56 -5.50 -16.33 -2.55
C SER A 56 -4.55 -15.32 -1.91
N PHE A 57 -4.80 -15.04 -0.65
CA PHE A 57 -4.17 -13.97 0.12
C PHE A 57 -3.45 -14.55 1.33
N SER A 58 -2.23 -14.08 1.60
CA SER A 58 -1.40 -14.53 2.72
C SER A 58 -1.80 -13.81 4.01
N LYS A 59 -2.27 -14.55 5.03
CA LYS A 59 -2.54 -14.00 6.37
C LYS A 59 -1.28 -13.39 6.96
N LYS A 60 -0.20 -14.17 7.02
CA LYS A 60 1.13 -13.73 7.50
C LYS A 60 1.70 -12.57 6.69
N GLY A 61 1.45 -12.57 5.37
CA GLY A 61 1.84 -11.48 4.49
C GLY A 61 1.15 -10.19 4.88
N PHE A 62 -0.17 -10.22 5.07
CA PHE A 62 -0.91 -9.04 5.49
C PHE A 62 -0.62 -8.61 6.93
N GLU A 63 -0.41 -9.54 7.87
CA GLU A 63 0.08 -9.20 9.22
C GLU A 63 1.37 -8.39 9.13
N ARG A 64 2.37 -8.91 8.41
CA ARG A 64 3.64 -8.22 8.20
C ARG A 64 3.48 -6.86 7.49
N ALA A 65 2.66 -6.79 6.46
CA ALA A 65 2.41 -5.53 5.75
C ALA A 65 1.76 -4.47 6.66
N ASN A 66 0.82 -4.88 7.50
CA ASN A 66 0.22 -3.98 8.48
C ASN A 66 1.23 -3.53 9.54
N ASP A 67 2.09 -4.42 10.02
CA ASP A 67 3.16 -4.04 10.97
C ASP A 67 4.10 -3.00 10.35
N ILE A 68 4.52 -3.20 9.10
CA ILE A 68 5.36 -2.23 8.36
C ILE A 68 4.66 -0.87 8.24
N LEU A 69 3.37 -0.86 7.89
CA LEU A 69 2.58 0.37 7.80
C LEU A 69 2.43 1.05 9.17
N MET A 70 2.21 0.29 10.24
CA MET A 70 2.13 0.84 11.60
C MET A 70 3.46 1.47 12.05
N SER A 71 4.60 0.83 11.75
CA SER A 71 5.92 1.39 12.00
C SER A 71 6.19 2.63 11.13
N SER A 72 5.80 2.59 9.86
CA SER A 72 5.96 3.73 8.93
C SER A 72 5.10 4.93 9.32
N ALA A 73 4.04 4.72 10.10
CA ALA A 73 3.24 5.81 10.66
C ALA A 73 4.04 6.71 11.63
N GLN A 74 5.16 6.22 12.17
CA GLN A 74 5.99 6.92 13.15
C GLN A 74 6.90 7.98 12.51
N ILE A 75 7.16 7.91 11.20
CA ILE A 75 8.06 8.85 10.51
C ILE A 75 7.33 10.04 9.88
N LEU A 76 5.99 10.08 9.95
CA LEU A 76 5.14 11.10 9.33
C LEU A 76 5.12 12.45 10.08
N ASP A 77 5.77 12.54 11.24
CA ASP A 77 6.04 13.80 11.95
C ASP A 77 7.24 14.57 11.38
N HIS A 78 7.97 13.96 10.44
CA HIS A 78 9.09 14.52 9.72
C HIS A 78 8.86 14.48 8.20
N PRO A 79 9.59 15.29 7.41
CA PRO A 79 9.61 15.17 5.94
C PRO A 79 9.93 13.75 5.50
N SER A 80 8.91 13.03 5.02
CA SER A 80 8.95 11.60 4.71
C SER A 80 7.96 11.23 3.61
N ILE A 81 8.18 10.07 2.98
CA ILE A 81 7.26 9.50 1.98
C ILE A 81 6.85 8.11 2.43
N VAL A 82 5.55 7.84 2.51
CA VAL A 82 5.03 6.51 2.83
C VAL A 82 4.14 6.00 1.72
N PHE A 83 4.43 4.79 1.23
CA PHE A 83 3.64 4.13 0.20
C PHE A 83 2.60 3.17 0.79
N VAL A 84 1.38 3.19 0.25
CA VAL A 84 0.30 2.25 0.57
C VAL A 84 -0.24 1.68 -0.74
N ASP A 85 0.19 0.48 -1.09
CA ASP A 85 -0.13 -0.20 -2.36
C ASP A 85 -0.47 -1.68 -2.10
N GLU A 86 -1.58 -2.26 -2.53
CA GLU A 86 -2.69 -1.82 -3.39
C GLU A 86 -3.98 -1.73 -2.55
N PHE A 87 -4.65 -0.58 -2.50
CA PHE A 87 -5.95 -0.45 -1.81
C PHE A 87 -7.09 -0.93 -2.72
N GLY A 88 -7.73 -2.04 -2.33
CA GLY A 88 -8.70 -2.74 -3.15
C GLY A 88 -9.95 -3.19 -2.40
N ARG A 89 -10.54 -4.27 -2.92
CA ARG A 89 -11.81 -4.81 -2.40
C ARG A 89 -11.70 -5.38 -0.99
N LEU A 90 -10.52 -5.90 -0.59
CA LEU A 90 -10.30 -6.38 0.77
C LEU A 90 -10.28 -5.21 1.74
N GLU A 91 -9.57 -4.14 1.38
CA GLU A 91 -9.40 -2.96 2.22
C GLU A 91 -10.72 -2.21 2.39
N LYS A 92 -11.55 -2.14 1.33
CA LYS A 92 -12.93 -1.65 1.42
C LYS A 92 -13.79 -2.44 2.42
N ALA A 93 -13.53 -3.74 2.57
CA ALA A 93 -14.16 -4.60 3.57
C ALA A 93 -13.46 -4.58 4.94
N ARG A 94 -12.59 -3.59 5.18
CA ARG A 94 -11.77 -3.44 6.40
C ARG A 94 -10.84 -4.63 6.68
N SER A 95 -10.39 -5.31 5.63
CA SER A 95 -9.46 -6.44 5.67
C SER A 95 -8.16 -6.12 4.93
N GLY A 96 -7.29 -7.12 4.74
CA GLY A 96 -6.00 -6.95 4.06
C GLY A 96 -5.10 -5.95 4.77
N ILE A 97 -4.63 -4.92 4.05
CA ILE A 97 -3.76 -3.87 4.60
C ILE A 97 -4.52 -2.71 5.27
N TYR A 98 -5.85 -2.79 5.36
CA TYR A 98 -6.67 -1.70 5.89
C TYR A 98 -6.26 -1.20 7.28
N PRO A 99 -5.97 -2.06 8.29
CA PRO A 99 -5.58 -1.58 9.61
C PRO A 99 -4.35 -0.66 9.58
N GLY A 100 -3.31 -1.05 8.84
CA GLY A 100 -2.09 -0.27 8.63
C GLY A 100 -2.36 1.00 7.84
N ALA A 101 -3.14 0.92 6.75
CA ALA A 101 -3.54 2.07 5.96
C ALA A 101 -4.30 3.12 6.80
N ALA A 102 -5.27 2.67 7.61
CA ALA A 102 -5.99 3.54 8.53
C ALA A 102 -5.03 4.21 9.52
N ARG A 103 -4.09 3.46 10.10
CA ARG A 103 -3.08 4.02 11.00
C ARG A 103 -2.21 5.08 10.33
N ILE A 104 -1.77 4.86 9.09
CA ILE A 104 -1.04 5.86 8.30
C ILE A 104 -1.86 7.15 8.18
N THR A 105 -3.14 7.06 7.83
CA THR A 105 -3.98 8.27 7.68
C THR A 105 -4.22 8.99 9.00
N GLU A 106 -4.34 8.29 10.13
CA GLU A 106 -4.47 8.89 11.46
C GLU A 106 -3.18 9.60 11.93
N SER A 107 -2.04 9.08 11.49
CA SER A 107 -0.71 9.66 11.76
C SER A 107 -0.32 10.75 10.76
N LEU A 108 -1.10 11.00 9.72
CA LEU A 108 -0.79 12.05 8.76
C LEU A 108 -0.78 13.42 9.45
N ARG A 109 0.30 14.16 9.24
CA ARG A 109 0.56 15.51 9.77
C ARG A 109 1.12 16.37 8.64
N ASP A 110 1.35 17.64 8.94
CA ASP A 110 1.74 18.68 7.97
C ASP A 110 3.06 18.44 7.22
N ARG A 111 3.83 17.41 7.57
CA ARG A 111 5.21 17.20 7.09
C ARG A 111 5.42 15.94 6.28
N GLY A 112 4.51 14.97 6.32
CA GLY A 112 4.65 13.70 5.61
C GLY A 112 3.83 13.66 4.32
N VAL A 113 4.31 12.92 3.32
CA VAL A 113 3.55 12.60 2.10
C VAL A 113 3.17 11.13 2.12
N VAL A 114 1.89 10.83 1.94
CA VAL A 114 1.40 9.45 1.79
C VAL A 114 0.90 9.26 0.37
N ILE A 115 1.38 8.20 -0.29
CA ILE A 115 1.01 7.85 -1.65
C ILE A 115 0.19 6.56 -1.61
N PHE A 116 -1.11 6.68 -1.87
CA PHE A 116 -1.98 5.53 -2.05
C PHE A 116 -2.02 5.13 -3.52
N ALA A 117 -1.64 3.88 -3.81
CA ALA A 117 -1.98 3.22 -5.05
C ALA A 117 -3.25 2.40 -4.83
N CYS A 118 -4.28 2.66 -5.61
CA CYS A 118 -5.57 2.00 -5.46
C CYS A 118 -6.21 1.70 -6.80
N ARG A 119 -7.19 0.80 -6.80
CA ARG A 119 -8.03 0.58 -7.98
C ARG A 119 -8.84 1.85 -8.24
N THR A 120 -9.11 2.15 -9.53
CA THR A 120 -9.91 3.33 -9.92
C THR A 120 -11.27 3.39 -9.20
N ASP A 121 -11.91 2.24 -8.96
CA ASP A 121 -13.19 2.16 -8.24
C ASP A 121 -13.09 2.43 -6.73
N MET A 122 -11.87 2.58 -6.18
CA MET A 122 -11.59 2.79 -4.76
C MET A 122 -11.12 4.22 -4.44
N VAL A 123 -10.94 5.10 -5.43
CA VAL A 123 -10.42 6.47 -5.24
C VAL A 123 -11.23 7.23 -4.19
N ASP A 124 -12.56 7.28 -4.34
CA ASP A 124 -13.43 8.01 -3.38
C ASP A 124 -13.39 7.40 -1.97
N VAL A 125 -13.15 6.09 -1.86
CA VAL A 125 -13.01 5.41 -0.56
C VAL A 125 -11.69 5.82 0.12
N VAL A 126 -10.60 5.90 -0.65
CA VAL A 126 -9.30 6.35 -0.15
C VAL A 126 -9.37 7.83 0.24
N GLU A 127 -10.00 8.67 -0.57
CA GLU A 127 -10.17 10.09 -0.25
C GLU A 127 -10.95 10.29 1.04
N GLY A 128 -12.06 9.56 1.24
CA GLY A 128 -12.79 9.59 2.51
C GLY A 128 -11.98 9.12 3.72
N LEU A 129 -10.93 8.31 3.52
CA LEU A 129 -10.03 7.89 4.59
C LEU A 129 -9.05 9.00 5.01
N VAL A 130 -8.68 9.90 4.09
CA VAL A 130 -7.73 11.01 4.32
C VAL A 130 -8.41 12.36 4.50
N GLU A 131 -9.72 12.47 4.23
CA GLU A 131 -10.49 13.69 4.37
C GLU A 131 -10.41 14.25 5.80
N GLY A 132 -10.10 15.53 5.92
CA GLY A 132 -9.88 16.21 7.20
C GLY A 132 -8.60 15.80 7.94
N ARG A 133 -7.76 14.93 7.36
CA ARG A 133 -6.48 14.46 7.92
C ARG A 133 -5.27 14.93 7.11
N ALA A 134 -5.46 15.26 5.85
CA ALA A 134 -4.44 15.79 4.95
C ALA A 134 -4.68 17.28 4.67
N ASN A 135 -3.59 18.06 4.60
CA ASN A 135 -3.67 19.46 4.18
C ASN A 135 -4.00 19.62 2.69
N GLN A 136 -3.52 18.68 1.88
CA GLN A 136 -3.73 18.65 0.43
C GLN A 136 -3.95 17.21 -0.01
N ILE A 137 -4.89 17.00 -0.91
CA ILE A 137 -5.22 15.72 -1.51
C ILE A 137 -5.15 15.90 -3.02
N PHE A 138 -4.44 15.02 -3.70
CA PHE A 138 -4.30 15.04 -5.15
C PHE A 138 -4.68 13.68 -5.73
N ARG A 139 -5.48 13.70 -6.79
CA ARG A 139 -5.68 12.54 -7.66
C ARG A 139 -4.62 12.59 -8.75
N GLN A 140 -4.00 11.44 -9.03
CA GLN A 140 -3.03 11.30 -10.10
C GLN A 140 -3.38 10.07 -10.91
N GLU A 141 -3.61 10.26 -12.21
CA GLU A 141 -3.77 9.15 -13.13
C GLU A 141 -2.42 8.45 -13.37
N PRO A 142 -2.43 7.14 -13.68
CA PRO A 142 -1.22 6.41 -14.03
C PRO A 142 -0.48 7.07 -15.20
N MET A 143 0.84 6.84 -15.30
CA MET A 143 1.73 7.19 -16.43
C MET A 143 2.43 8.56 -16.40
N ASP A 144 2.16 9.43 -15.43
CA ASP A 144 2.89 10.70 -15.29
C ASP A 144 3.68 10.77 -13.97
N VAL A 145 4.78 10.02 -13.93
CA VAL A 145 5.66 9.91 -12.75
C VAL A 145 6.38 11.22 -12.45
N GLU A 146 6.74 11.98 -13.48
CA GLU A 146 7.43 13.27 -13.32
C GLU A 146 6.52 14.31 -12.64
N SER A 147 5.26 14.39 -13.06
CA SER A 147 4.28 15.27 -12.42
C SER A 147 3.97 14.85 -10.99
N LEU A 148 3.84 13.54 -10.74
CA LEU A 148 3.71 13.02 -9.37
C LEU A 148 4.91 13.45 -8.52
N TRP A 149 6.13 13.25 -9.01
CA TRP A 149 7.34 13.59 -8.28
C TRP A 149 7.46 15.09 -8.03
N HIS A 150 7.11 15.93 -9.01
CA HIS A 150 7.09 17.38 -8.85
C HIS A 150 6.15 17.82 -7.71
N ARG A 151 4.96 17.20 -7.61
CA ARG A 151 4.01 17.45 -6.52
C ARG A 151 4.55 17.00 -5.17
N VAL A 152 5.06 15.77 -5.10
CA VAL A 152 5.65 15.19 -3.87
C VAL A 152 6.78 16.09 -3.36
N ARG A 153 7.67 16.55 -4.24
CA ARG A 153 8.76 17.46 -3.89
C ARG A 153 8.29 18.83 -3.39
N GLY A 154 7.13 19.32 -3.85
CA GLY A 154 6.54 20.56 -3.36
C GLY A 154 5.97 20.46 -1.94
N CYS A 155 5.79 19.24 -1.43
CA CYS A 155 5.23 18.96 -0.11
C CYS A 155 6.28 18.57 0.95
N LEU A 156 7.55 18.38 0.55
CA LEU A 156 8.67 17.96 1.42
C LEU A 156 9.60 19.13 1.71
#